data_AF-A0A8R7P7A6-F1
#
_entry.id   AF-A0A8R7P7A6-F1
#
_cell.length_a   1.000
_cell.length_b   1.000
_cell.length_c   1.000
_cell.angle_alpha   90.00
_cell.angle_beta   90.00
_cell.angle_gamma   90.00
#
_symmetry.space_group_name_H-M   'P 1'
#
loop_
_entity.id
_entity.type
_entity.pdbx_description
1 polymer ?
#
loop_
_entity_poly.entity_id
_entity_poly.type
_entity_poly.pdbx_seq_one_letter_code
_entity_poly.pdbx_strand_id
1 'polypeptide(L)'
;MTRLTGLSLQNSSLSGPIPDLHLPKLRYLNLSYNNLSGPIPAALQKFPANSFLDNAFLCGLPLEPCPGTAPPPPNAPTPPDRGQKPVKIAVVVVGTIVIFVIIMVILVVCICKRKIYKP
;
A
#
# COMPACT_ATOMS: atom_id res chain seq x y z
N MET A 1 -6.13 -25.12 16.88
CA MET A 1 -6.99 -24.00 17.33
C MET A 1 -6.11 -22.80 17.67
N THR A 2 -6.09 -21.79 16.81
CA THR A 2 -5.36 -20.53 17.05
C THR A 2 -5.97 -19.80 18.25
N ARG A 3 -5.13 -19.40 19.21
CA ARG A 3 -5.54 -18.69 20.44
C ARG A 3 -5.47 -17.17 20.30
N LEU A 4 -5.31 -16.67 19.08
CA LEU A 4 -5.09 -15.26 18.80
C LEU A 4 -6.35 -14.46 19.14
N THR A 5 -6.19 -13.47 20.02
CA THR A 5 -7.28 -12.60 20.51
C THR A 5 -7.20 -11.19 19.96
N GLY A 6 -6.01 -10.72 19.59
CA GLY A 6 -5.80 -9.41 18.97
C GLY A 6 -4.76 -9.49 17.86
N LEU A 7 -5.01 -8.79 16.76
CA LEU A 7 -4.10 -8.65 15.64
C LEU A 7 -4.08 -7.19 15.18
N SER A 8 -2.90 -6.57 15.21
CA SER A 8 -2.69 -5.21 14.70
C SER A 8 -1.56 -5.23 13.69
N LEU A 9 -1.88 -4.91 12.43
CA LEU A 9 -0.94 -4.82 11.31
C LEU A 9 -1.12 -3.49 10.57
N GLN A 10 -1.56 -2.46 11.28
CA GLN A 10 -1.76 -1.12 10.72
C GLN A 10 -0.45 -0.55 10.17
N ASN A 11 -0.51 0.22 9.08
CA ASN A 11 0.63 0.94 8.52
C ASN A 11 1.86 0.05 8.21
N SER A 12 1.61 -1.15 7.66
CA SER A 12 2.65 -2.15 7.41
C SER A 12 2.91 -2.37 5.91
N SER A 13 2.37 -1.49 5.05
CA SER A 13 2.49 -1.59 3.58
C SER A 13 2.10 -2.96 3.01
N LEU A 14 1.24 -3.70 3.72
CA LEU A 14 0.77 -5.02 3.28
C LEU A 14 -0.03 -4.85 1.99
N SER A 15 0.11 -5.79 1.06
CA SER A 15 -0.60 -5.73 -0.21
C SER A 15 -1.20 -7.08 -0.59
N GLY A 16 -2.13 -7.03 -1.54
CA GLY A 16 -2.86 -8.20 -2.01
C GLY A 16 -4.12 -8.51 -1.18
N PRO A 17 -4.76 -9.66 -1.47
CA PRO A 17 -6.02 -10.03 -0.83
C PRO A 17 -5.84 -10.46 0.62
N ILE A 18 -6.86 -10.21 1.43
CA ILE A 18 -6.93 -10.76 2.78
C ILE A 18 -7.27 -12.26 2.65
N PRO A 19 -6.40 -13.18 3.10
CA PRO A 19 -6.70 -14.59 3.05
C PRO A 19 -7.91 -14.94 3.93
N ASP A 20 -8.65 -15.97 3.56
CA ASP A 20 -9.76 -16.46 4.38
C ASP A 20 -9.22 -17.13 5.65
N LEU A 21 -9.21 -16.37 6.75
CA LEU A 21 -8.65 -16.77 8.03
C LEU A 21 -9.76 -17.06 9.03
N HIS A 22 -9.88 -18.31 9.44
CA HIS A 22 -10.78 -18.71 10.51
C HIS A 22 -10.14 -18.46 11.89
N LEU A 23 -10.34 -17.26 12.43
CA LEU A 23 -9.83 -16.85 13.74
C LEU A 23 -10.98 -16.66 14.75
N PRO A 24 -11.53 -17.75 15.32
CA PRO A 24 -12.76 -17.70 16.12
C PRO A 24 -12.60 -16.90 17.42
N LYS A 25 -11.40 -16.89 17.99
CA LYS A 25 -11.08 -16.20 19.26
C LYS A 25 -10.63 -14.75 19.07
N LEU A 26 -10.53 -14.26 17.83
CA LEU A 26 -10.07 -12.91 17.55
C LEU A 26 -11.16 -11.89 17.92
N ARG A 27 -10.77 -10.96 18.79
CA ARG A 27 -11.62 -9.90 19.36
C ARG A 27 -11.20 -8.51 18.89
N TYR A 28 -9.93 -8.33 18.53
CA TYR A 28 -9.40 -7.08 18.01
C TYR A 28 -8.66 -7.32 16.69
N LEU A 29 -8.98 -6.50 15.69
CA LEU A 29 -8.32 -6.50 14.39
C LEU A 29 -8.08 -5.05 13.97
N ASN A 30 -6.86 -4.75 13.50
CA ASN A 30 -6.58 -3.51 12.80
C ASN A 30 -5.65 -3.79 11.62
N LEU A 31 -6.18 -3.63 10.40
CA LEU A 31 -5.50 -3.73 9.12
C LEU A 31 -5.48 -2.39 8.36
N SER A 32 -5.82 -1.29 9.04
CA SER A 32 -5.91 0.04 8.43
C SER A 32 -4.57 0.54 7.91
N TYR A 33 -4.59 1.47 6.96
CA TYR A 33 -3.40 2.07 6.36
C TYR A 33 -2.48 1.02 5.72
N ASN A 34 -3.05 0.13 4.91
CA ASN A 34 -2.28 -0.82 4.10
C ASN A 34 -2.69 -0.69 2.63
N ASN A 35 -2.10 -1.50 1.76
CA ASN A 35 -2.41 -1.56 0.35
C ASN A 35 -3.17 -2.86 0.00
N LEU A 36 -4.04 -3.32 0.91
CA LEU A 36 -4.84 -4.53 0.73
C LEU A 36 -5.92 -4.33 -0.35
N SER A 37 -6.31 -5.41 -1.00
CA SER A 37 -7.25 -5.38 -2.13
C SER A 37 -8.26 -6.52 -2.11
N GLY A 38 -9.35 -6.36 -2.84
CA GLY A 38 -10.37 -7.40 -3.00
C GLY A 38 -11.42 -7.45 -1.88
N PRO A 39 -12.22 -8.53 -1.83
CA PRO A 39 -13.32 -8.64 -0.88
C PRO A 39 -12.83 -8.95 0.54
N ILE A 40 -13.49 -8.35 1.54
CA ILE A 40 -13.27 -8.70 2.95
C ILE A 40 -13.88 -10.08 3.25
N PRO A 41 -13.09 -11.06 3.72
CA PRO A 41 -13.58 -12.40 4.04
C PRO A 41 -14.68 -12.36 5.11
N ALA A 42 -15.71 -13.21 4.95
CA ALA A 42 -16.88 -13.27 5.84
C ALA A 42 -16.52 -13.36 7.33
N ALA A 43 -15.48 -14.13 7.66
CA ALA A 43 -15.00 -14.30 9.04
C ALA A 43 -14.50 -13.00 9.71
N LEU A 44 -14.12 -12.01 8.90
CA LEU A 44 -13.57 -10.73 9.34
C LEU A 44 -14.57 -9.57 9.23
N GLN A 45 -15.73 -9.79 8.61
CA GLN A 45 -16.77 -8.74 8.47
C GLN A 45 -17.41 -8.35 9.81
N LYS A 46 -17.21 -9.16 10.87
CA LYS A 46 -17.61 -8.83 12.24
C LYS A 46 -16.83 -7.65 12.84
N PHE A 47 -15.71 -7.27 12.25
CA PHE A 47 -14.90 -6.15 12.72
C PHE A 47 -15.40 -4.82 12.12
N PRO A 48 -15.28 -3.71 12.87
CA PRO A 48 -15.70 -2.38 12.41
C PRO A 48 -14.93 -1.90 11.17
N ALA A 49 -15.52 -0.97 10.42
CA ALA A 49 -14.92 -0.38 9.22
C ALA A 49 -13.57 0.29 9.48
N ASN A 50 -13.35 0.83 10.69
CA ASN A 50 -12.08 1.43 11.08
C ASN A 50 -10.90 0.44 11.02
N SER A 51 -11.15 -0.86 11.17
CA SER A 51 -10.14 -1.91 11.04
C SER A 51 -9.62 -2.05 9.60
N PHE A 52 -10.30 -1.47 8.62
CA PHE A 52 -9.99 -1.61 7.20
C PHE A 52 -9.78 -0.27 6.48
N LEU A 53 -9.77 0.85 7.21
CA LEU A 53 -9.60 2.19 6.63
C LEU A 53 -8.31 2.32 5.83
N ASP A 54 -8.32 3.22 4.85
CA ASP A 54 -7.18 3.54 4.00
C ASP A 54 -6.56 2.32 3.29
N ASN A 55 -7.42 1.38 2.87
CA ASN A 55 -7.09 0.31 1.92
C ASN A 55 -7.90 0.54 0.64
N ALA A 56 -7.32 1.23 -0.34
CA ALA A 56 -8.03 1.81 -1.48
C ALA A 56 -8.82 0.80 -2.35
N PHE A 57 -8.47 -0.48 -2.31
CA PHE A 57 -9.04 -1.52 -3.15
C PHE A 57 -9.81 -2.59 -2.37
N LEU A 58 -10.09 -2.38 -1.08
CA LEU A 58 -10.96 -3.27 -0.32
C LEU A 58 -12.43 -2.97 -0.61
N CYS A 59 -13.25 -4.03 -0.62
CA CYS A 59 -14.69 -3.93 -0.73
C CYS A 59 -15.38 -5.05 0.07
N GLY A 60 -16.70 -4.96 0.24
CA GLY A 60 -17.50 -5.85 1.08
C GLY A 60 -17.64 -5.32 2.51
N LEU A 61 -18.64 -5.84 3.24
CA LEU A 61 -18.93 -5.42 4.60
C LEU A 61 -17.67 -5.56 5.49
N PRO A 62 -17.42 -4.62 6.43
CA PRO A 62 -18.23 -3.45 6.82
C PRO A 62 -18.08 -2.21 5.90
N LEU A 63 -17.33 -2.30 4.79
CA LEU A 63 -17.15 -1.21 3.84
C LEU A 63 -18.26 -1.21 2.77
N GLU A 64 -18.04 -0.49 1.66
CA GLU A 64 -18.92 -0.51 0.50
C GLU A 64 -18.95 -1.92 -0.14
N PRO A 65 -20.12 -2.41 -0.57
CA PRO A 65 -20.24 -3.67 -1.30
C PRO A 65 -19.37 -3.67 -2.57
N CYS A 66 -18.84 -4.84 -2.93
CA CYS A 66 -18.03 -4.97 -4.13
C CYS A 66 -18.86 -4.71 -5.41
N PRO A 67 -18.29 -4.02 -6.42
CA PRO A 67 -18.97 -3.80 -7.68
C PRO A 67 -19.28 -5.14 -8.37
N GLY A 68 -20.50 -5.30 -8.87
CA GLY A 68 -20.98 -6.52 -9.51
C GLY A 68 -21.78 -7.48 -8.62
N THR A 69 -21.96 -7.18 -7.32
CA THR A 69 -22.80 -7.99 -6.42
C THR A 69 -24.26 -7.52 -6.34
N ALA A 70 -24.58 -6.34 -6.90
CA ALA A 70 -25.95 -5.83 -6.95
C ALA A 70 -26.61 -6.21 -8.29
N PRO A 71 -27.86 -6.72 -8.31
CA PRO A 71 -28.64 -6.73 -9.53
C PRO A 71 -28.75 -5.29 -10.07
N PRO A 72 -28.60 -5.07 -11.39
CA PRO A 72 -28.62 -3.71 -11.93
C PRO A 72 -29.95 -3.02 -11.57
N PRO A 73 -29.94 -1.79 -11.04
CA PRO A 73 -31.14 -0.97 -10.96
C PRO A 73 -31.68 -0.77 -12.38
N PRO A 74 -33.01 -0.80 -12.61
CA PRO A 74 -33.57 -0.69 -13.97
C PRO A 74 -33.14 0.57 -14.76
N ASN A 75 -32.66 1.63 -14.09
CA ASN A 75 -32.35 2.94 -14.70
C ASN A 75 -31.07 3.61 -14.16
N ALA A 76 -29.98 2.88 -13.88
CA ALA A 76 -28.74 3.51 -13.46
C ALA A 76 -27.92 4.04 -14.66
N PRO A 77 -27.53 5.34 -14.68
CA PRO A 77 -26.47 5.81 -15.56
C PRO A 77 -25.19 5.00 -15.30
N THR A 78 -24.50 4.61 -16.35
CA THR A 78 -23.22 3.90 -16.31
C THR A 78 -22.25 4.59 -15.33
N PRO A 79 -21.68 3.87 -14.35
CA PRO A 79 -20.63 4.43 -13.52
C PRO A 79 -19.47 4.89 -14.40
N PRO A 80 -18.80 6.02 -14.10
CA PRO A 80 -17.60 6.39 -14.79
C PRO A 80 -16.59 5.25 -14.59
N ASP A 81 -16.16 4.66 -15.70
CA ASP A 81 -15.08 3.69 -15.77
C ASP A 81 -13.85 4.32 -15.12
N ARG A 82 -13.66 4.05 -13.83
CA ARG A 82 -12.52 4.51 -13.06
C ARG A 82 -11.38 3.56 -13.37
N GLY A 83 -11.03 3.54 -14.64
CA GLY A 83 -9.80 2.99 -15.16
C GLY A 83 -8.68 3.44 -14.24
N GLN A 84 -8.11 2.46 -13.57
CA GLN A 84 -7.00 2.55 -12.67
C GLN A 84 -5.90 3.33 -13.40
N LYS A 85 -5.78 4.64 -13.11
CA LYS A 85 -4.68 5.42 -13.68
C LYS A 85 -3.41 4.79 -13.13
N PRO A 86 -2.51 4.24 -13.97
CA PRO A 86 -1.26 3.70 -13.48
C PRO A 86 -0.54 4.83 -12.76
N VAL A 87 -0.21 4.60 -11.49
CA VAL A 87 0.63 5.50 -10.70
C VAL A 87 1.94 5.65 -11.47
N LYS A 88 2.14 6.82 -12.09
CA LYS A 88 3.38 7.13 -12.81
C LYS A 88 4.47 7.32 -11.76
N ILE A 89 5.17 6.23 -11.44
CA ILE A 89 6.40 6.27 -10.66
C ILE A 89 7.42 7.03 -11.51
N ALA A 90 7.55 8.33 -11.24
CA ALA A 90 8.56 9.16 -11.89
C ALA A 90 9.94 8.74 -11.37
N VAL A 91 10.73 8.22 -12.29
CA VAL A 91 12.06 7.66 -12.09
C VAL A 91 13.02 8.72 -11.52
N VAL A 92 13.41 8.58 -10.25
CA VAL A 92 14.49 9.38 -9.62
C VAL A 92 15.84 8.77 -10.01
N VAL A 93 16.21 8.85 -11.29
CA VAL A 93 17.53 8.40 -11.79
C VAL A 93 18.41 9.58 -12.21
N VAL A 94 17.84 10.74 -12.51
CA VAL A 94 18.62 11.91 -12.95
C VAL A 94 19.40 12.54 -11.80
N GLY A 95 18.81 12.58 -10.59
CA GLY A 95 19.46 13.18 -9.42
C GLY A 95 20.70 12.42 -8.96
N THR A 96 20.69 11.09 -9.02
CA THR A 96 21.81 10.25 -8.56
C THR A 96 23.04 10.40 -9.45
N ILE A 97 22.86 10.48 -10.76
CA ILE A 97 23.96 10.66 -11.73
C ILE A 97 24.63 12.02 -11.53
N VAL A 98 23.85 13.10 -11.40
CA VAL A 98 24.40 14.47 -11.21
C VAL A 98 25.16 14.57 -9.89
N ILE A 99 24.60 14.04 -8.80
CA ILE A 99 25.26 14.04 -7.48
C ILE A 99 26.55 13.21 -7.53
N PHE A 100 26.55 12.04 -8.18
CA PHE A 100 27.74 11.20 -8.30
C PHE A 100 28.87 11.88 -9.09
N VAL A 101 28.54 12.56 -10.20
CA VAL A 101 29.53 13.32 -11.00
C VAL A 101 30.13 14.46 -10.18
N ILE A 102 29.31 15.21 -9.44
CA ILE A 102 29.80 16.30 -8.58
C ILE A 102 30.76 15.78 -7.51
N ILE A 103 30.41 14.67 -6.84
CA ILE A 103 31.27 14.05 -5.82
C ILE A 103 32.60 13.59 -6.45
N MET A 104 32.56 12.95 -7.62
CA MET A 104 33.76 12.51 -8.33
C MET A 104 34.70 13.68 -8.69
N VAL A 105 34.16 14.79 -9.20
CA VAL A 105 34.95 15.98 -9.52
C VAL A 105 35.59 16.57 -8.25
N ILE A 106 34.84 16.68 -7.15
CA ILE A 106 35.37 17.17 -5.87
C ILE A 106 36.51 16.26 -5.37
N LEU A 107 36.33 14.94 -5.41
CA LEU A 107 37.37 14.00 -4.99
C LEU A 107 38.63 14.14 -5.84
N VAL A 108 38.50 14.24 -7.18
CA VAL A 108 39.64 14.46 -8.07
C VAL A 108 40.35 15.77 -7.73
N VAL A 109 39.63 16.88 -7.56
CA VAL A 109 40.21 18.17 -7.16
C VAL A 109 40.91 18.07 -5.81
N CYS A 110 40.29 17.41 -4.82
CA CYS A 110 40.89 17.19 -3.52
C CYS A 110 42.16 16.34 -3.59
N ILE A 111 42.19 15.30 -4.42
CA ILE A 111 43.36 14.43 -4.63
C ILE A 111 44.46 15.20 -5.39
N CYS A 112 44.11 15.94 -6.43
CA CYS A 112 45.05 16.79 -7.17
C CYS A 112 45.66 17.86 -6.26
N LYS A 113 44.83 18.54 -5.45
CA LYS A 113 45.31 19.50 -4.43
C LYS A 113 46.20 18.78 -3.41
N ARG A 114 45.80 17.62 -2.89
CA ARG A 114 46.63 16.84 -1.95
C ARG A 114 47.96 16.38 -2.54
N LYS A 115 48.01 16.06 -3.84
CA LYS A 115 49.27 15.76 -4.55
C LYS A 115 50.13 17.00 -4.76
N ILE A 116 49.54 18.16 -4.98
CA ILE A 116 50.26 19.44 -5.13
C ILE A 116 50.76 19.96 -3.77
N TYR A 117 50.07 19.66 -2.67
CA TYR A 117 50.43 20.09 -1.31
C TYR A 117 51.26 19.06 -0.53
N LYS A 118 51.58 17.90 -1.10
CA LYS A 118 52.62 17.01 -0.55
C LYS A 118 53.93 17.30 -1.30
N PRO A 119 54.96 17.89 -0.65
CA PRO A 119 56.28 18.07 -1.25
C PRO A 119 56.98 16.73 -1.50
#